data_AF-A0A3D1EQ23-F1
#
_entry.id   AF-A0A3D1EQ23-F1
#
_cell.length_a   1.000
_cell.length_b   1.000
_cell.length_c   1.000
_cell.angle_alpha   90.00
_cell.angle_beta   90.00
_cell.angle_gamma   90.00
#
_symmetry.space_group_name_H-M   'P 1'
#
loop_
_entity.id
_entity.type
_entity.pdbx_description
1 polymer ?
#
loop_
_entity_poly.entity_id
_entity_poly.type
_entity_poly.pdbx_seq_one_letter_code
_entity_poly.pdbx_strand_id
1 'polypeptide(L)' 'MLSELLLSLLLVSIDETHAIPGLLDEVVVTIDDRGVPKITGEHRADVVRVQGWMHARDRLFQMDGLRRV' A
#
# COMPACT_ATOMS: atom_id res chain seq x y z
N MET A 1 5.79 29.00 0.16
CA MET A 1 6.24 28.30 1.38
C MET A 1 5.06 27.75 2.19
N LEU A 2 4.20 28.58 2.80
CA LEU A 2 3.07 28.08 3.60
C LEU A 2 1.97 27.42 2.75
N SER A 3 1.70 27.95 1.54
CA SER A 3 0.70 27.39 0.61
C SER A 3 1.10 26.01 0.09
N GLU A 4 2.37 25.83 -0.30
CA GLU A 4 2.96 24.55 -0.71
C GLU A 4 2.82 23.49 0.38
N LEU A 5 3.11 23.88 1.63
CA LEU A 5 3.06 22.99 2.79
C LEU A 5 1.61 22.59 3.15
N LEU A 6 0.66 23.51 2.98
CA LEU A 6 -0.77 23.24 3.11
C LEU A 6 -1.27 22.29 2.01
N LEU A 7 -0.78 22.45 0.77
CA LEU A 7 -1.14 21.63 -0.38
C LEU A 7 -0.68 20.17 -0.18
N SER A 8 0.56 19.95 0.28
CA SER A 8 1.06 18.60 0.60
C SER A 8 0.34 17.94 1.77
N LEU A 9 -0.28 18.71 2.67
CA LEU A 9 -1.05 18.16 3.79
C LEU A 9 -2.48 17.78 3.38
N LEU A 10 -3.03 18.44 2.36
CA LEU A 10 -4.39 18.27 1.86
C LEU A 10 -4.48 17.23 0.73
N LEU A 11 -3.39 17.02 0.00
CA LEU A 11 -3.31 16.07 -1.11
C LEU A 11 -2.69 14.76 -0.64
N VAL A 12 -3.31 13.64 -1.03
CA VAL A 12 -2.66 12.34 -0.95
C VAL A 12 -1.56 12.29 -2.01
N SER A 13 -0.35 11.91 -1.62
CA SER A 13 0.70 11.61 -2.61
C SER A 13 0.29 10.33 -3.34
N ILE A 14 0.28 10.38 -4.66
CA ILE A 14 -0.05 9.23 -5.51
C ILE A 14 1.17 8.31 -5.70
N ASP A 15 2.36 8.85 -5.44
CA ASP A 15 3.63 8.14 -5.51
C ASP A 15 4.21 8.08 -4.09
N GLU A 16 4.14 6.90 -3.49
CA GLU A 16 4.55 6.64 -2.11
C GLU A 16 5.51 5.46 -2.08
N THR A 17 6.71 5.68 -1.54
CA THR A 17 7.64 4.60 -1.21
C THR A 17 7.53 4.25 0.27
N HIS A 18 7.27 2.98 0.57
CA HIS A 18 7.18 2.46 1.94
C HIS A 18 8.26 1.39 2.18
N ALA A 19 9.00 1.53 3.27
CA ALA A 19 9.93 0.49 3.72
C ALA A 19 9.16 -0.62 4.44
N ILE A 20 9.05 -1.80 3.82
CA ILE A 20 8.40 -2.97 4.40
C ILE A 20 9.50 -3.94 4.87
N PRO A 21 9.65 -4.18 6.18
CA PRO A 21 10.69 -5.08 6.68
C PRO A 21 10.53 -6.49 6.10
N GLY A 22 11.64 -7.09 5.66
CA GLY A 22 11.68 -8.47 5.18
C GLY A 22 11.26 -8.68 3.73
N LEU A 23 11.15 -7.63 2.92
CA LEU A 23 11.22 -7.78 1.46
C LEU A 23 12.64 -8.15 1.05
N LEU A 24 12.76 -9.03 0.06
CA LEU A 24 14.04 -9.41 -0.54
C LEU A 24 14.45 -8.40 -1.63
N ASP A 25 13.48 -7.91 -2.41
CA ASP A 25 13.68 -6.88 -3.44
C ASP A 25 12.51 -5.88 -3.51
N GLU A 26 12.62 -4.90 -4.40
CA GLU A 26 11.58 -3.91 -4.68
C GLU A 26 10.28 -4.57 -5.18
N VAL A 27 9.16 -4.03 -4.72
CA VAL A 27 7.83 -4.39 -5.19
C VAL A 27 7.09 -3.12 -5.58
N VAL A 28 6.59 -3.09 -6.81
CA VAL A 28 5.82 -1.97 -7.35
C VAL A 28 4.33 -2.30 -7.28
N VAL A 29 3.57 -1.37 -6.73
CA VAL A 29 2.10 -1.42 -6.71
C VAL A 29 1.56 -0.31 -7.58
N THR A 30 0.76 -0.67 -8.59
CA THR A 30 -0.04 0.31 -9.35
C THR A 30 -1.51 0.11 -9.01
N ILE A 31 -2.26 1.20 -8.94
CA ILE A 31 -3.70 1.18 -8.65
C ILE A 31 -4.42 1.69 -9.89
N ASP A 32 -5.37 0.92 -10.41
CA ASP A 32 -6.18 1.32 -11.56
C ASP A 32 -7.29 2.33 -11.17
N ASP A 33 -8.02 2.82 -12.16
CA ASP A 33 -9.09 3.81 -11.97
C ASP A 33 -10.26 3.31 -11.09
N ARG A 34 -10.33 2.01 -10.82
CA ARG A 34 -11.34 1.37 -9.95
C ARG A 34 -10.79 1.08 -8.54
N GLY A 35 -9.56 1.47 -8.25
CA GLY A 35 -8.90 1.21 -6.98
C GLY A 35 -8.36 -0.22 -6.85
N VAL A 36 -8.20 -0.97 -7.95
CA VAL A 36 -7.69 -2.35 -7.91
C VAL A 36 -6.16 -2.33 -7.93
N PRO A 37 -5.48 -2.91 -6.92
CA PRO A 37 -4.03 -2.94 -6.89
C PRO A 37 -3.47 -4.07 -7.78
N LYS A 38 -2.52 -3.72 -8.64
CA LYS A 38 -1.64 -4.66 -9.35
C LYS A 38 -0.28 -4.63 -8.67
N ILE A 39 0.16 -5.79 -8.17
CA ILE A 39 1.39 -5.95 -7.40
C ILE A 39 2.40 -6.72 -8.24
N THR A 40 3.58 -6.13 -8.49
CA THR A 40 4.64 -6.71 -9.31
C THR A 40 5.95 -6.74 -8.53
N GLY A 41 6.62 -7.88 -8.48
CA GLY A 41 7.92 -8.06 -7.83
C GLY A 41 8.60 -9.34 -8.31
N GLU A 42 9.92 -9.43 -8.13
CA GLU A 42 10.72 -10.58 -8.59
C GLU A 42 10.41 -11.86 -7.81
N HIS A 43 10.25 -11.73 -6.49
CA HIS A 43 10.03 -12.87 -5.60
C HIS A 43 8.56 -12.99 -5.22
N ARG A 44 8.00 -14.20 -5.39
CA ARG A 44 6.62 -14.50 -4.95
C ARG A 44 6.39 -14.20 -3.47
N ALA A 45 7.40 -14.41 -2.62
CA ALA A 45 7.31 -14.11 -1.19
C ALA A 45 7.06 -12.62 -0.94
N ASP A 46 7.75 -11.75 -1.67
CA ASP A 46 7.61 -10.30 -1.58
C ASP A 46 6.24 -9.83 -2.06
N VAL A 47 5.78 -10.36 -3.21
CA VAL A 47 4.45 -10.05 -3.75
C VAL A 47 3.34 -10.41 -2.76
N VAL A 48 3.40 -11.58 -2.14
CA VAL A 48 2.41 -12.01 -1.13
C VAL A 48 2.49 -11.14 0.13
N ARG A 49 3.71 -10.73 0.54
CA ARG A 49 3.90 -9.85 1.68
C ARG A 49 3.28 -8.47 1.44
N VAL A 50 3.52 -7.88 0.27
CA VAL A 50 2.92 -6.61 -0.14
C VAL A 50 1.42 -6.72 -0.35
N GLN A 51 0.91 -7.86 -0.83
CA GLN A 51 -0.53 -8.10 -0.87
C GLN A 51 -1.16 -8.02 0.53
N GLY A 52 -0.53 -8.65 1.53
CA GLY A 52 -0.95 -8.53 2.93
C GLY A 52 -0.91 -7.09 3.44
N TRP A 53 0.12 -6.33 3.07
CA TRP A 53 0.23 -4.90 3.40
C TRP A 53 -0.91 -4.08 2.78
N MET A 54 -1.22 -4.29 1.49
CA MET A 54 -2.34 -3.63 0.81
C MET A 54 -3.68 -3.97 1.45
N HIS A 55 -3.88 -5.25 1.79
CA HIS A 55 -5.07 -5.67 2.53
C HIS A 55 -5.18 -4.97 3.90
N ALA A 56 -4.08 -4.81 4.63
CA ALA A 56 -4.10 -4.07 5.89
C ALA A 56 -4.39 -2.57 5.68
N ARG A 57 -3.75 -1.92 4.69
CA ARG A 57 -3.99 -0.50 4.35
C ARG A 57 -5.48 -0.23 4.10
N ASP A 58 -6.13 -1.08 3.30
CA ASP A 58 -7.48 -0.80 2.79
C ASP A 58 -8.60 -1.47 3.60
N ARG A 59 -8.29 -2.59 4.27
CA ARG A 59 -9.29 -3.50 4.85
C ARG A 59 -8.98 -3.97 6.27
N LEU A 60 -8.09 -3.30 7.01
CA LEU A 60 -7.73 -3.71 8.37
C LEU A 60 -8.94 -3.98 9.26
N PHE A 61 -9.92 -3.07 9.31
CA PHE A 61 -11.10 -3.24 10.16
C PHE A 61 -11.98 -4.42 9.75
N GLN A 62 -12.15 -4.64 8.44
CA GLN A 62 -12.88 -5.80 7.93
C GLN A 62 -12.18 -7.10 8.31
N MET A 63 -10.86 -7.19 8.07
CA MET A 63 -10.07 -8.39 8.38
C MET A 63 -9.98 -8.65 9.89
N ASP A 64 -9.78 -7.61 10.69
CA ASP A 64 -9.70 -7.76 12.15
C ASP A 64 -11.06 -8.09 12.76
N GLY A 65 -12.16 -7.61 12.18
CA GLY A 65 -13.50 -8.06 12.55
C GLY A 65 -13.74 -9.52 12.20
N LEU A 66 -13.46 -9.93 10.95
CA LEU A 66 -13.71 -11.29 10.46
C LEU A 66 -12.85 -12.36 11.14
N ARG A 67 -11.65 -12.04 11.62
CA ARG A 67 -10.80 -13.02 12.32
C ARG A 67 -11.25 -13.31 13.77
N ARG A 68 -12.23 -12.56 14.29
CA ARG A 68 -12.72 -12.65 15.68
C ARG A 68 -14.07 -13.37 15.80
N VAL A 69 -14.65 -13.79 14.68
CA VAL A 69 -15.91 -14.53 14.61
C VAL A 69 -15.70 -15.99 14.25
#